data_AF-A0A9X2MJ94-F1
#
_entry.id   AF-A0A9X2MJ94-F1
#
_cell.length_a   1.000
_cell.length_b   1.000
_cell.length_c   1.000
_cell.angle_alpha   90.00
_cell.angle_beta   90.00
_cell.angle_gamma   90.00
#
_symmetry.space_group_name_H-M   'P 1'
#
loop_
_entity.id
_entity.type
_entity.pdbx_description
1 polymer ?
#
loop_
_entity_poly.entity_id
_entity_poly.type
_entity_poly.pdbx_seq_one_letter_code
_entity_poly.pdbx_strand_id
1 'polypeptide(L)'
;MKEKSKFITFVLSFVPGLSHFYLGFSDRAVVFLMTFFGVILGTAGLVFLTSNGDFFSILVFILPILWLIGLIDAFSLRKKHISMEYNNGVEEMEYKNPDQIKESNKKAIALALSIIPGAGHMYLGYQKKGLLIMGSFFFTVFFMGWLGVSLFLFVLPIIWFYSFFDAFHLVDDNGLESEDNSFTLPNIKSEWIGWGLIVIGIIVIIERIIYPFIDYKIRNYIQTSIVSIIFIVGGIKLLAKNKKIQKESNNEDAENSDSEEEEE
;
A
#
# COMPACT_ATOMS: atom_id res chain seq x y z
N MET A 1 38.76 6.33 3.33
CA MET A 1 38.69 5.13 2.45
C MET A 1 38.44 5.63 1.03
N LYS A 2 38.56 4.84 -0.04
CA LYS A 2 38.27 5.38 -1.40
C LYS A 2 36.78 5.69 -1.50
N GLU A 3 36.42 6.93 -1.86
CA GLU A 3 35.05 7.32 -2.13
C GLU A 3 34.42 6.35 -3.15
N LYS A 4 33.24 5.81 -2.79
CA LYS A 4 32.50 4.89 -3.64
C LYS A 4 31.91 5.66 -4.83
N SER A 5 32.06 5.17 -6.06
CA SER A 5 31.69 5.90 -7.30
C SER A 5 30.17 5.95 -7.54
N LYS A 6 29.62 7.14 -7.83
CA LYS A 6 28.17 7.37 -8.12
C LYS A 6 27.68 6.49 -9.25
N PHE A 7 28.48 6.41 -10.30
CA PHE A 7 28.20 5.58 -11.46
C PHE A 7 28.11 4.11 -11.08
N ILE A 8 29.03 3.59 -10.27
CA ILE A 8 29.04 2.18 -9.86
C ILE A 8 27.81 1.85 -9.01
N THR A 9 27.42 2.70 -8.05
CA THR A 9 26.18 2.47 -7.28
C THR A 9 24.93 2.49 -8.15
N PHE A 10 24.87 3.36 -9.15
CA PHE A 10 23.78 3.37 -10.11
C PHE A 10 23.75 2.09 -10.95
N VAL A 11 24.88 1.68 -11.52
CA VAL A 11 24.97 0.44 -12.33
C VAL A 11 24.61 -0.80 -11.50
N LEU A 12 25.09 -0.89 -10.26
CA LEU A 12 24.75 -2.03 -9.40
C LEU A 12 23.30 -2.01 -8.93
N SER A 13 22.62 -0.86 -8.92
CA SER A 13 21.23 -0.78 -8.45
C SER A 13 20.24 -1.55 -9.34
N PHE A 14 20.60 -1.84 -10.60
CA PHE A 14 19.79 -2.64 -11.53
C PHE A 14 19.38 -3.99 -10.96
N VAL A 15 20.18 -4.54 -10.03
CA VAL A 15 19.76 -5.64 -9.17
C VAL A 15 19.65 -5.12 -7.74
N PRO A 16 18.43 -4.97 -7.21
CA PRO A 16 18.21 -4.49 -5.84
C PRO A 16 19.06 -5.25 -4.83
N GLY A 17 19.81 -4.51 -4.02
CA GLY A 17 20.71 -5.05 -3.00
C GLY A 17 22.19 -5.10 -3.39
N LEU A 18 22.56 -5.21 -4.69
CA LEU A 18 23.97 -5.22 -5.08
C LEU A 18 24.67 -3.88 -4.78
N SER A 19 23.97 -2.77 -5.01
CA SER A 19 24.47 -1.43 -4.72
C SER A 19 24.75 -1.22 -3.23
N HIS A 20 23.97 -1.85 -2.34
CA HIS A 20 24.17 -1.83 -0.88
C HIS A 20 25.40 -2.63 -0.45
N PHE A 21 25.66 -3.80 -1.07
CA PHE A 21 26.90 -4.53 -0.82
C PHE A 21 28.13 -3.71 -1.19
N TYR A 22 28.09 -3.01 -2.33
CA TYR A 22 29.18 -2.13 -2.74
C TYR A 22 29.44 -0.98 -1.77
N LEU A 23 28.38 -0.45 -1.16
CA LEU A 23 28.43 0.60 -0.15
C LEU A 23 28.76 0.07 1.27
N GLY A 24 28.83 -1.26 1.46
CA GLY A 24 29.17 -1.88 2.75
C GLY A 24 27.98 -2.15 3.69
N PHE A 25 26.73 -1.98 3.21
CA PHE A 25 25.52 -2.21 4.00
C PHE A 25 24.95 -3.61 3.72
N SER A 26 25.63 -4.64 4.21
CA SER A 26 25.31 -6.05 3.94
C SER A 26 23.91 -6.46 4.39
N ASP A 27 23.43 -5.98 5.54
CA ASP A 27 22.09 -6.36 6.04
C ASP A 27 20.99 -5.91 5.07
N ARG A 28 21.08 -4.66 4.60
CA ARG A 28 20.14 -4.10 3.62
C ARG A 28 20.27 -4.77 2.27
N ALA A 29 21.50 -5.09 1.86
CA ALA A 29 21.79 -5.79 0.62
C ALA A 29 21.08 -7.15 0.55
N VAL A 30 21.19 -7.95 1.63
CA VAL A 30 20.54 -9.26 1.73
C VAL A 30 19.03 -9.12 1.67
N VAL A 31 18.43 -8.15 2.37
CA VAL A 31 16.98 -7.92 2.35
C VAL A 31 16.49 -7.65 0.92
N PHE A 32 17.07 -6.65 0.24
CA PHE A 32 16.65 -6.31 -1.13
C PHE A 32 16.84 -7.47 -2.12
N LEU A 33 17.93 -8.23 -1.97
CA LEU A 33 18.23 -9.36 -2.85
C LEU A 33 17.27 -10.53 -2.60
N MET A 34 16.96 -10.84 -1.33
CA MET A 34 15.95 -11.83 -0.97
C MET A 34 14.57 -11.45 -1.48
N THR A 35 14.15 -10.19 -1.35
CA THR A 35 12.85 -9.75 -1.89
C THR A 35 12.83 -9.82 -3.40
N PHE A 36 13.88 -9.37 -4.09
CA PHE A 36 13.98 -9.41 -5.54
C PHE A 36 13.88 -10.84 -6.09
N PHE A 37 14.73 -11.76 -5.62
CA PHE A 37 14.68 -13.15 -6.05
C PHE A 37 13.45 -13.89 -5.52
N GLY A 38 12.96 -13.55 -4.33
CA GLY A 38 11.76 -14.13 -3.75
C GLY A 38 10.51 -13.84 -4.58
N VAL A 39 10.35 -12.62 -5.09
CA VAL A 39 9.24 -12.26 -5.98
C VAL A 39 9.37 -13.00 -7.33
N ILE A 40 10.57 -13.10 -7.90
CA ILE A 40 10.80 -13.83 -9.16
C ILE A 40 10.51 -15.32 -9.00
N LEU A 41 11.08 -15.96 -7.98
CA LEU A 41 10.89 -17.39 -7.72
C LEU A 41 9.45 -17.71 -7.31
N GLY A 42 8.84 -16.85 -6.49
CA GLY A 42 7.45 -17.01 -6.07
C GLY A 42 6.47 -16.92 -7.24
N THR A 43 6.64 -15.93 -8.12
CA THR A 43 5.82 -15.81 -9.34
C THR A 43 6.08 -16.96 -10.32
N ALA A 44 7.33 -17.35 -10.54
CA ALA A 44 7.67 -18.49 -11.39
C ALA A 44 7.07 -19.80 -10.86
N GLY A 45 7.13 -20.05 -9.55
CA GLY A 45 6.50 -21.20 -8.91
C GLY A 45 4.98 -21.18 -9.05
N LEU A 46 4.36 -20.00 -8.94
CA LEU A 46 2.92 -19.85 -9.10
C LEU A 46 2.46 -20.07 -10.55
N VAL A 47 3.24 -19.61 -11.53
CA VAL A 47 3.04 -19.94 -12.96
C VAL A 47 3.14 -21.45 -13.17
N PHE A 48 4.17 -22.10 -12.62
CA PHE A 48 4.36 -23.55 -12.74
C PHE A 48 3.19 -24.34 -12.16
N LEU A 49 2.71 -23.96 -10.97
CA LEU A 49 1.60 -24.64 -10.30
C LEU A 49 0.26 -24.41 -11.01
N THR A 50 0.04 -23.23 -11.57
CA THR A 50 -1.27 -22.85 -12.13
C THR A 50 -1.34 -23.07 -13.64
N SER A 51 -0.21 -23.30 -14.32
CA SER A 51 -0.08 -23.35 -15.79
C SER A 51 -0.61 -22.09 -16.51
N ASN A 52 -0.73 -20.98 -15.79
CA ASN A 52 -1.23 -19.71 -16.31
C ASN A 52 -0.07 -18.71 -16.43
N GLY A 53 0.26 -18.33 -17.66
CA GLY A 53 1.36 -17.40 -17.96
C GLY A 53 1.08 -15.95 -17.51
N ASP A 54 -0.19 -15.60 -17.30
CA ASP A 54 -0.61 -14.23 -16.99
C ASP A 54 0.02 -13.68 -15.70
N PHE A 55 0.39 -14.55 -14.76
CA PHE A 55 1.06 -14.17 -13.52
C PHE A 55 2.44 -13.55 -13.73
N PHE A 56 3.11 -13.77 -14.87
CA PHE A 56 4.34 -13.05 -15.20
C PHE A 56 4.15 -11.55 -15.29
N SER A 57 2.94 -11.08 -15.61
CA SER A 57 2.62 -9.65 -15.68
C SER A 57 2.84 -8.93 -14.34
N ILE A 58 2.74 -9.65 -13.21
CA ILE A 58 3.00 -9.13 -11.87
C ILE A 58 4.44 -8.59 -11.76
N LEU A 59 5.41 -9.27 -12.38
CA LEU A 59 6.82 -8.87 -12.34
C LEU A 59 7.06 -7.53 -13.04
N VAL A 60 6.31 -7.24 -14.11
CA VAL A 60 6.43 -5.98 -14.86
C VAL A 60 6.11 -4.78 -13.98
N PHE A 61 5.23 -4.92 -13.00
CA PHE A 61 4.89 -3.86 -12.06
C PHE A 61 5.78 -3.85 -10.81
N ILE A 62 6.05 -5.02 -10.24
CA ILE A 62 6.77 -5.10 -8.96
C ILE A 62 8.27 -4.84 -9.11
N LEU A 63 8.92 -5.38 -10.15
CA LEU A 63 10.37 -5.25 -10.28
C LEU A 63 10.85 -3.80 -10.46
N PRO A 64 10.19 -2.93 -11.27
CA PRO A 64 10.59 -1.53 -11.38
C PRO A 64 10.40 -0.75 -10.07
N ILE A 65 9.34 -1.05 -9.30
CA ILE A 65 9.11 -0.43 -7.99
C ILE A 65 10.20 -0.83 -7.00
N LEU A 66 10.51 -2.13 -6.92
CA LEU A 66 11.55 -2.66 -6.05
C LEU A 66 12.94 -2.12 -6.43
N TRP A 67 13.21 -2.00 -7.73
CA TRP A 67 14.39 -1.32 -8.27
C TRP A 67 14.48 0.14 -7.82
N LEU A 68 13.41 0.91 -7.99
CA LEU A 68 13.38 2.32 -7.63
C LEU A 68 13.59 2.52 -6.11
N ILE A 69 12.95 1.70 -5.27
CA ILE A 69 13.13 1.75 -3.81
C ILE A 69 14.59 1.44 -3.44
N GLY A 70 15.16 0.35 -3.98
CA GLY A 70 16.54 -0.03 -3.74
C GLY A 70 17.55 1.03 -4.22
N LEU A 71 17.30 1.65 -5.36
CA LEU A 71 18.08 2.77 -5.90
C LEU A 71 18.05 3.98 -4.95
N ILE A 72 16.87 4.43 -4.55
CA ILE A 72 16.69 5.59 -3.66
C ILE A 72 17.39 5.33 -2.32
N ASP A 73 17.23 4.14 -1.75
CA ASP A 73 17.88 3.77 -0.48
C ASP A 73 19.41 3.77 -0.60
N ALA A 74 19.95 3.18 -1.67
CA ALA A 74 21.40 3.17 -1.92
C ALA A 74 21.98 4.59 -2.09
N PHE A 75 21.28 5.49 -2.78
CA PHE A 75 21.71 6.87 -2.93
C PHE A 75 21.59 7.68 -1.63
N SER A 76 20.57 7.41 -0.82
CA SER A 76 20.43 7.99 0.52
C SER A 76 21.60 7.59 1.44
N LEU A 77 21.95 6.30 1.45
CA LEU A 77 23.07 5.77 2.23
C LEU A 77 24.43 6.30 1.79
N ARG A 78 24.64 6.43 0.48
CA ARG A 78 25.81 7.09 -0.08
C ARG A 78 25.92 8.52 0.43
N LYS A 79 24.83 9.30 0.35
CA LYS A 79 24.84 10.72 0.77
C LYS A 79 25.19 10.85 2.25
N LYS A 80 24.68 9.92 3.08
CA LYS A 80 25.01 9.79 4.51
C LYS A 80 26.47 9.40 4.78
N HIS A 81 27.08 8.58 3.92
CA HIS A 81 28.49 8.21 4.06
C HIS A 81 29.45 9.32 3.62
N ILE A 82 29.13 10.05 2.53
CA ILE A 82 29.90 11.21 2.06
C ILE A 82 29.83 12.36 3.06
N SER A 83 28.67 12.59 3.70
CA SER A 83 28.58 13.58 4.78
C SER A 83 29.45 13.20 5.98
N MET A 84 29.61 11.91 6.31
CA MET A 84 30.51 11.47 7.38
C MET A 84 32.00 11.60 7.04
N GLU A 85 32.40 11.35 5.78
CA GLU A 85 33.82 11.45 5.36
C GLU A 85 34.27 12.91 5.16
N TYR A 86 33.36 13.80 4.75
CA TYR A 86 33.62 15.25 4.66
C TYR A 86 33.66 15.94 6.04
N ASN A 87 32.80 15.52 6.99
CA ASN A 87 32.75 16.10 8.34
C ASN A 87 33.95 15.71 9.23
N ASN A 88 34.79 14.75 8.80
CA ASN A 88 36.05 14.45 9.48
C ASN A 88 37.17 15.47 9.16
N GLY A 89 36.95 16.40 8.22
CA GLY A 89 37.90 17.46 7.86
C GLY A 89 37.55 18.85 8.44
N VAL A 90 36.40 19.01 9.09
CA VAL A 90 35.96 20.27 9.70
C VAL A 90 35.27 19.92 11.01
N GLU A 91 35.90 20.26 12.13
CA GLU A 91 35.33 20.11 13.46
C GLU A 91 34.03 20.92 13.60
N GLU A 92 32.90 20.24 13.56
CA GLU A 92 31.84 20.35 14.56
C GLU A 92 31.03 19.04 14.51
N MET A 93 31.16 18.24 15.57
CA MET A 93 30.45 16.99 15.72
C MET A 93 28.96 17.26 15.90
N GLU A 94 28.18 17.27 14.82
CA GLU A 94 26.82 16.78 14.89
C GLU A 94 26.91 15.25 15.00
N TYR A 95 27.27 14.77 16.19
CA TYR A 95 27.28 13.37 16.55
C TYR A 95 25.84 12.88 16.46
N LYS A 96 25.45 12.38 15.28
CA LYS A 96 24.15 11.76 15.11
C LYS A 96 24.14 10.53 16.01
N ASN A 97 23.51 10.68 17.19
CA ASN A 97 23.54 9.74 18.29
C ASN A 97 23.35 8.30 17.75
N PRO A 98 24.08 7.28 18.23
CA PRO A 98 23.94 5.89 17.79
C PRO A 98 22.48 5.43 17.71
N ASP A 99 21.65 5.99 18.58
CA ASP A 99 20.20 5.78 18.66
C ASP A 99 19.48 6.27 17.40
N GLN A 100 19.85 7.41 16.83
CA GLN A 100 19.27 7.94 15.59
C GLN A 100 19.64 7.10 14.35
N ILE A 101 20.82 6.47 14.34
CA ILE A 101 21.22 5.55 13.24
C ILE A 101 20.43 4.25 13.32
N LYS A 102 20.28 3.68 14.53
CA LYS A 102 19.44 2.50 14.76
C LYS A 102 17.98 2.78 14.39
N GLU A 103 17.48 3.95 14.75
CA GLU A 103 16.12 4.38 14.46
C GLU A 103 15.87 4.51 12.95
N SER A 104 16.75 5.20 12.22
CA SER A 104 16.66 5.29 10.75
C SER A 104 16.72 3.93 10.03
N ASN A 105 17.50 2.98 10.56
CA ASN A 105 17.54 1.61 10.06
C ASN A 105 16.23 0.86 10.36
N LYS A 106 15.69 0.99 11.58
CA LYS A 106 14.41 0.42 11.99
C LYS A 106 13.28 0.92 11.07
N LYS A 107 13.25 2.22 10.75
CA LYS A 107 12.27 2.81 9.83
C LYS A 107 12.30 2.14 8.45
N ALA A 108 13.49 2.10 7.85
CA ALA A 108 13.66 1.51 6.52
C ALA A 108 13.29 0.01 6.47
N ILE A 109 13.69 -0.76 7.49
CA ILE A 109 13.41 -2.20 7.58
C ILE A 109 11.91 -2.44 7.76
N ALA A 110 11.24 -1.68 8.63
CA ALA A 110 9.81 -1.78 8.84
C ALA A 110 9.01 -1.52 7.55
N LEU A 111 9.39 -0.49 6.79
CA LEU A 111 8.77 -0.17 5.50
C LEU A 111 9.02 -1.23 4.43
N ALA A 112 10.24 -1.76 4.37
CA ALA A 112 10.56 -2.87 3.47
C ALA A 112 9.74 -4.13 3.79
N LEU A 113 9.60 -4.47 5.08
CA LEU A 113 8.77 -5.59 5.52
C LEU A 113 7.27 -5.34 5.27
N SER A 114 6.82 -4.09 5.28
CA SER A 114 5.41 -3.73 5.01
C SER A 114 4.95 -4.02 3.58
N ILE A 115 5.87 -4.38 2.67
CA ILE A 115 5.51 -4.93 1.36
C ILE A 115 4.70 -6.22 1.52
N ILE A 116 4.98 -7.00 2.57
CA ILE A 116 4.14 -8.13 2.98
C ILE A 116 3.14 -7.61 4.02
N PRO A 117 1.82 -7.65 3.74
CA PRO A 117 0.81 -7.16 4.66
C PRO A 117 0.97 -7.75 6.06
N GLY A 118 1.08 -6.86 7.06
CA GLY A 118 1.23 -7.22 8.47
C GLY A 118 2.66 -7.51 8.94
N ALA A 119 3.63 -7.76 8.06
CA ALA A 119 5.00 -8.10 8.48
C ALA A 119 5.75 -6.88 9.06
N GLY A 120 5.56 -5.69 8.49
CA GLY A 120 6.09 -4.43 9.04
C GLY A 120 5.60 -4.16 10.46
N HIS A 121 4.30 -4.36 10.73
CA HIS A 121 3.72 -4.25 12.07
C HIS A 121 4.36 -5.19 13.08
N MET A 122 4.57 -6.45 12.69
CA MET A 122 5.20 -7.44 13.57
C MET A 122 6.64 -7.04 13.92
N TYR A 123 7.40 -6.52 12.94
CA TYR A 123 8.75 -6.01 13.17
C TYR A 123 8.80 -4.81 14.12
N LEU A 124 7.77 -3.96 14.08
CA LEU A 124 7.62 -2.83 15.00
C LEU A 124 7.15 -3.24 16.41
N GLY A 125 6.86 -4.54 16.64
CA GLY A 125 6.39 -5.07 17.92
C GLY A 125 4.87 -5.28 17.99
N TYR A 126 4.11 -4.86 16.99
CA TYR A 126 2.65 -4.99 16.93
C TYR A 126 2.22 -6.37 16.41
N GLN A 127 2.56 -7.44 17.15
CA GLN A 127 2.36 -8.82 16.70
C GLN A 127 0.90 -9.17 16.43
N LYS A 128 -0.02 -8.86 17.36
CA LYS A 128 -1.46 -9.16 17.23
C LYS A 128 -2.07 -8.47 16.01
N LYS A 129 -1.78 -7.17 15.84
CA LYS A 129 -2.25 -6.35 14.71
C LYS A 129 -1.68 -6.84 13.38
N GLY A 130 -0.37 -7.09 13.34
CA GLY A 130 0.31 -7.62 12.16
C GLY A 130 -0.22 -8.99 11.73
N LEU A 131 -0.39 -9.92 12.68
CA LEU A 131 -0.95 -11.24 12.41
C LEU A 131 -2.39 -11.16 11.89
N LEU A 132 -3.23 -10.26 12.44
CA LEU A 132 -4.59 -10.06 11.95
C LEU A 132 -4.59 -9.55 10.50
N ILE A 133 -3.81 -8.51 10.21
CA ILE A 133 -3.74 -7.95 8.85
C ILE A 133 -3.18 -8.99 7.86
N MET A 134 -2.11 -9.69 8.24
CA MET A 134 -1.52 -10.77 7.45
C MET A 134 -2.55 -11.88 7.22
N GLY A 135 -3.23 -12.31 8.29
CA GLY A 135 -4.29 -13.30 8.25
C GLY A 135 -5.44 -12.89 7.34
N SER A 136 -5.95 -11.66 7.44
CA SER A 136 -7.01 -11.14 6.58
C SER A 136 -6.60 -11.08 5.11
N PHE A 137 -5.36 -10.68 4.82
CA PHE A 137 -4.84 -10.65 3.45
C PHE A 137 -4.79 -12.06 2.84
N PHE A 138 -4.10 -13.00 3.49
CA PHE A 138 -3.99 -14.37 2.99
C PHE A 138 -5.32 -15.13 3.02
N PHE A 139 -6.18 -14.86 4.01
CA PHE A 139 -7.55 -15.38 4.03
C PHE A 139 -8.33 -14.88 2.82
N THR A 140 -8.22 -13.60 2.46
CA THR A 140 -8.89 -13.05 1.28
C THR A 140 -8.37 -13.71 0.00
N VAL A 141 -7.05 -13.90 -0.14
CA VAL A 141 -6.47 -14.62 -1.30
C VAL A 141 -6.98 -16.06 -1.36
N PHE A 142 -6.93 -16.79 -0.25
CA PHE A 142 -7.42 -18.16 -0.15
C PHE A 142 -8.91 -18.25 -0.49
N PHE A 143 -9.71 -17.39 0.12
CA PHE A 143 -11.17 -17.37 -0.03
C PHE A 143 -11.58 -16.99 -1.45
N MET A 144 -10.87 -16.04 -2.07
CA MET A 144 -11.03 -15.69 -3.49
C MET A 144 -10.76 -16.91 -4.38
N GLY A 145 -9.63 -17.59 -4.19
CA GLY A 145 -9.26 -18.77 -4.97
C GLY A 145 -10.24 -19.93 -4.79
N TRP A 146 -10.66 -20.18 -3.55
CA TRP A 146 -11.63 -21.22 -3.21
C TRP A 146 -13.00 -20.95 -3.83
N LEU A 147 -13.52 -19.72 -3.67
CA LEU A 147 -14.79 -19.34 -4.25
C LEU A 147 -14.71 -19.13 -5.77
N GLY A 148 -13.53 -18.96 -6.34
CA GLY A 148 -13.32 -18.69 -7.78
C GLY A 148 -14.03 -17.42 -8.25
N VAL A 149 -14.15 -16.43 -7.36
CA VAL A 149 -14.85 -15.18 -7.61
C VAL A 149 -13.84 -14.05 -7.77
N SER A 150 -13.91 -13.30 -8.87
CA SER A 150 -12.89 -12.27 -9.18
C SER A 150 -13.08 -10.98 -8.39
N LEU A 151 -14.24 -10.82 -7.74
CA LEU A 151 -14.62 -9.62 -7.00
C LEU A 151 -13.61 -9.25 -5.90
N PHE A 152 -12.99 -10.22 -5.22
CA PHE A 152 -12.04 -9.91 -4.14
C PHE A 152 -10.70 -9.32 -4.62
N LEU A 153 -10.43 -9.29 -5.94
CA LEU A 153 -9.21 -8.68 -6.48
C LEU A 153 -9.06 -7.20 -6.12
N PHE A 154 -10.15 -6.45 -6.00
CA PHE A 154 -10.06 -5.04 -5.59
C PHE A 154 -9.80 -4.88 -4.08
N VAL A 155 -10.19 -5.88 -3.28
CA VAL A 155 -10.03 -5.86 -1.81
C VAL A 155 -8.56 -6.04 -1.44
N LEU A 156 -7.80 -6.83 -2.20
CA LEU A 156 -6.38 -7.12 -1.93
C LEU A 156 -5.50 -5.85 -1.93
N PRO A 157 -5.51 -4.98 -2.96
CA PRO A 157 -4.80 -3.70 -2.92
C PRO A 157 -5.25 -2.81 -1.76
N ILE A 158 -6.54 -2.79 -1.43
CA ILE A 158 -7.06 -1.97 -0.32
C ILE A 158 -6.45 -2.41 1.01
N ILE A 159 -6.46 -3.72 1.30
CA ILE A 159 -5.82 -4.28 2.51
C ILE A 159 -4.32 -3.99 2.49
N TRP A 160 -3.66 -4.15 1.34
CA TRP A 160 -2.23 -3.90 1.20
C TRP A 160 -1.87 -2.45 1.46
N PHE A 161 -2.54 -1.49 0.83
CA PHE A 161 -2.31 -0.05 1.05
C PHE A 161 -2.61 0.34 2.49
N TYR A 162 -3.72 -0.14 3.06
CA TYR A 162 -4.03 0.07 4.47
C TYR A 162 -2.89 -0.43 5.36
N SER A 163 -2.39 -1.64 5.14
CA SER A 163 -1.26 -2.20 5.88
C SER A 163 0.01 -1.36 5.71
N PHE A 164 0.38 -1.03 4.47
CA PHE A 164 1.59 -0.29 4.18
C PHE A 164 1.58 1.09 4.84
N PHE A 165 0.50 1.85 4.66
CA PHE A 165 0.38 3.19 5.24
C PHE A 165 0.27 3.13 6.76
N ASP A 166 -0.48 2.19 7.33
CA ASP A 166 -0.57 2.07 8.79
C ASP A 166 0.83 1.76 9.40
N ALA A 167 1.61 0.85 8.79
CA ALA A 167 2.98 0.61 9.23
C ALA A 167 3.89 1.84 9.02
N PHE A 168 3.70 2.62 7.96
CA PHE A 168 4.41 3.87 7.73
C PHE A 168 4.15 4.89 8.84
N HIS A 169 2.89 5.05 9.26
CA HIS A 169 2.56 5.95 10.37
C HIS A 169 3.11 5.45 11.71
N LEU A 170 3.08 4.14 11.97
CA LEU A 170 3.65 3.52 13.17
C LEU A 170 5.18 3.66 13.29
N VAL A 171 5.86 3.95 12.18
CA VAL A 171 7.30 4.18 12.11
C VAL A 171 7.65 5.64 12.41
N ASP A 172 6.77 6.57 12.10
CA ASP A 172 6.97 8.00 12.30
C ASP A 172 6.50 8.51 13.66
N ASP A 173 5.45 7.91 14.22
CA ASP A 173 5.22 7.98 15.66
C ASP A 173 6.32 7.16 16.36
N ASN A 174 7.08 7.76 17.27
CA ASN A 174 8.19 7.15 18.01
C ASN A 174 7.74 6.05 19.00
N GLY A 175 6.95 5.08 18.53
CA GLY A 175 6.42 3.94 19.29
C GLY A 175 7.50 2.92 19.61
N LEU A 176 8.47 3.31 20.43
CA LEU A 176 9.30 2.43 21.23
C LEU A 176 8.78 2.39 22.68
N GLU A 177 7.47 2.25 22.84
CA GLU A 177 6.92 1.73 24.08
C GLU A 177 6.05 0.52 23.74
N SER A 178 6.64 -0.62 24.04
CA SER A 178 5.97 -1.87 24.28
C SER A 178 4.98 -1.67 25.43
N GLU A 179 3.74 -1.33 25.10
CA GLU A 179 2.63 -1.60 25.99
C GLU A 179 1.51 -2.30 25.23
N ASP A 180 1.00 -3.32 25.91
CA ASP A 180 -0.08 -4.22 25.56
C ASP A 180 -1.36 -3.44 25.26
N ASN A 181 -1.41 -2.75 24.12
CA ASN A 181 -2.66 -2.26 23.58
C ASN A 181 -3.37 -3.47 22.99
N SER A 182 -4.18 -4.09 23.85
CA SER A 182 -5.22 -5.04 23.50
C SER A 182 -5.91 -4.54 22.24
N PHE A 183 -5.53 -5.08 21.07
CA PHE A 183 -6.28 -4.91 19.85
C PHE A 183 -7.64 -5.57 20.12
N THR A 184 -8.59 -4.77 20.61
CA THR A 184 -9.97 -5.19 20.75
C THR A 184 -10.53 -5.21 19.34
N LEU A 185 -10.95 -6.40 18.89
CA LEU A 185 -11.72 -6.48 17.66
C LEU A 185 -12.84 -5.44 17.72
N PRO A 186 -13.06 -4.67 16.65
CA PRO A 186 -14.18 -3.76 16.60
C PRO A 186 -15.44 -4.58 16.92
N ASN A 187 -16.21 -4.10 17.90
CA ASN A 187 -17.43 -4.78 18.34
C ASN A 187 -18.50 -4.59 17.26
N ILE A 188 -18.41 -5.39 16.20
CA ILE A 188 -19.33 -5.37 15.08
C ILE A 188 -20.60 -6.06 15.54
N LYS A 189 -21.70 -5.34 15.46
CA LYS A 189 -23.06 -5.85 15.68
C LYS A 189 -23.29 -7.12 14.85
N SER A 190 -23.72 -8.20 15.50
CA SER A 190 -23.90 -9.52 14.88
C SER A 190 -24.89 -9.50 13.71
N GLU A 191 -25.83 -8.55 13.71
CA GLU A 191 -26.78 -8.34 12.62
C GLU A 191 -26.10 -7.92 11.32
N TRP A 192 -25.04 -7.10 11.39
CA TRP A 192 -24.29 -6.66 10.20
C TRP A 192 -23.45 -7.77 9.61
N ILE A 193 -22.89 -8.63 10.46
CA ILE A 193 -22.19 -9.84 10.04
C ILE A 193 -23.15 -10.79 9.33
N GLY A 194 -24.37 -10.93 9.85
CA GLY A 194 -25.43 -11.71 9.21
C GLY A 194 -25.79 -11.19 7.82
N TRP A 195 -26.05 -9.89 7.67
CA TRP A 195 -26.31 -9.28 6.37
C TRP A 195 -25.13 -9.43 5.40
N GLY A 196 -23.89 -9.26 5.88
CA GLY A 196 -22.68 -9.47 5.09
C GLY A 196 -22.60 -10.89 4.53
N LEU A 197 -22.88 -11.90 5.36
CA LEU A 197 -22.87 -13.31 4.94
C LEU A 197 -23.94 -13.61 3.88
N ILE A 198 -25.16 -13.08 4.05
CA ILE A 198 -26.25 -13.24 3.09
C ILE A 198 -25.88 -12.62 1.74
N VAL A 199 -25.35 -11.39 1.75
CA VAL A 199 -24.93 -10.68 0.53
C VAL A 199 -23.82 -11.45 -0.18
N ILE A 200 -22.80 -11.91 0.55
CA ILE A 200 -21.72 -12.74 -0.02
C ILE A 200 -22.30 -14.02 -0.65
N GLY A 201 -23.22 -14.71 0.02
CA GLY A 201 -23.86 -15.91 -0.49
C GLY A 201 -24.65 -15.67 -1.79
N ILE A 202 -25.43 -14.58 -1.85
CA ILE A 202 -26.17 -14.20 -3.06
C ILE A 202 -25.20 -13.87 -4.20
N ILE A 203 -24.13 -13.12 -3.94
CA ILE A 203 -23.11 -12.79 -4.94
C ILE A 203 -22.48 -14.07 -5.51
N VAL A 204 -22.13 -15.04 -4.67
CA VAL A 204 -21.57 -16.32 -5.11
C VAL A 204 -22.56 -17.08 -6.00
N ILE A 205 -23.85 -17.13 -5.65
CA ILE A 205 -24.89 -17.75 -6.49
C ILE A 205 -24.98 -17.04 -7.84
N ILE A 206 -24.95 -15.71 -7.85
CA ILE A 206 -25.00 -14.94 -9.09
C ILE A 206 -23.78 -15.27 -9.96
N GLU A 207 -22.56 -15.19 -9.42
CA GLU A 207 -21.33 -15.35 -10.22
C GLU A 207 -21.09 -16.80 -10.65
N ARG A 208 -21.38 -17.79 -9.79
CA ARG A 208 -21.11 -19.20 -10.10
C ARG A 208 -22.24 -19.93 -10.80
N ILE A 209 -23.50 -19.55 -10.51
CA ILE A 209 -24.66 -20.27 -11.04
C ILE A 209 -25.30 -19.45 -12.15
N ILE A 210 -25.71 -18.22 -11.89
CA ILE A 210 -26.52 -17.44 -12.85
C ILE A 210 -25.67 -16.93 -14.02
N TYR A 211 -24.49 -16.38 -13.73
CA TYR A 211 -23.64 -15.70 -14.70
C TYR A 211 -23.14 -16.58 -15.84
N PRO A 212 -22.79 -17.88 -15.63
CA PRO A 212 -22.45 -18.78 -16.71
C PRO A 212 -23.61 -19.10 -17.67
N PHE A 213 -24.87 -19.01 -17.23
CA PHE A 213 -26.04 -19.20 -18.10
C PHE A 213 -26.33 -17.99 -19.01
N ILE A 214 -25.69 -16.85 -18.75
CA ILE A 214 -25.87 -15.63 -19.56
C ILE A 214 -24.86 -15.63 -20.70
N ASP A 215 -25.37 -15.49 -21.93
CA ASP A 215 -24.55 -15.36 -23.15
C ASP A 215 -23.55 -14.20 -23.02
N TYR A 216 -22.33 -14.39 -23.52
CA TYR A 216 -21.25 -13.40 -23.51
C TYR A 216 -21.72 -12.03 -24.04
N LYS A 217 -22.56 -12.00 -25.08
CA LYS A 217 -23.08 -10.74 -25.63
C LYS A 217 -23.95 -10.00 -24.62
N ILE A 218 -24.86 -10.71 -23.95
CA ILE A 218 -25.78 -10.15 -22.96
C ILE A 218 -25.00 -9.63 -21.75
N ARG A 219 -23.97 -10.38 -21.33
CA ARG A 219 -23.06 -9.96 -20.26
C ARG A 219 -22.41 -8.61 -20.54
N ASN A 220 -21.89 -8.38 -21.75
CA ASN A 220 -21.27 -7.10 -22.09
C ASN A 220 -22.28 -5.96 -22.04
N TYR A 221 -23.50 -6.16 -22.55
CA TYR A 221 -24.56 -5.14 -22.46
C TYR A 221 -24.93 -4.83 -21.01
N ILE A 222 -25.04 -5.85 -20.14
CA ILE A 222 -25.31 -5.65 -18.70
C ILE A 222 -24.19 -4.83 -18.06
N GLN A 223 -22.92 -5.20 -18.28
CA GLN A 223 -21.77 -4.48 -17.71
C GLN A 223 -21.73 -3.02 -18.18
N THR A 224 -21.84 -2.77 -19.49
CA THR A 224 -21.86 -1.40 -20.03
C THR A 224 -23.05 -0.61 -19.50
N SER A 225 -24.24 -1.22 -19.40
CA SER A 225 -25.43 -0.56 -18.87
C SER A 225 -25.26 -0.13 -17.43
N ILE A 226 -24.69 -1.00 -16.57
CA ILE A 226 -24.40 -0.67 -15.17
C ILE A 226 -23.44 0.53 -15.09
N VAL A 227 -22.33 0.49 -15.83
CA VAL A 227 -21.33 1.57 -15.83
C VAL A 227 -21.95 2.89 -16.34
N SER A 228 -22.72 2.85 -17.41
CA SER A 228 -23.41 4.03 -17.95
C SER A 228 -24.41 4.62 -16.95
N ILE A 229 -25.21 3.79 -16.27
CA ILE A 229 -26.15 4.26 -15.24
C ILE A 229 -25.40 4.93 -14.09
N ILE A 230 -24.29 4.35 -13.62
CA ILE A 230 -23.45 4.95 -12.57
C ILE A 230 -22.94 6.33 -13.01
N PHE A 231 -22.45 6.47 -14.24
CA PHE A 231 -21.99 7.77 -14.75
C PHE A 231 -23.11 8.80 -14.90
N ILE A 232 -24.29 8.39 -15.38
CA ILE A 232 -25.44 9.29 -15.51
C ILE A 232 -25.88 9.78 -14.14
N VAL A 233 -26.06 8.89 -13.17
CA VAL A 233 -26.45 9.25 -11.80
C VAL A 233 -25.39 10.11 -11.13
N GLY A 234 -24.11 9.76 -11.28
CA GLY A 234 -22.98 10.55 -10.78
C GLY A 234 -22.95 11.95 -11.38
N GLY A 235 -23.13 12.07 -12.70
CA GLY A 235 -23.20 13.34 -13.42
C GLY A 235 -24.37 14.21 -12.97
N ILE A 236 -25.57 13.65 -12.86
CA ILE A 236 -26.75 14.35 -12.34
C ILE A 236 -26.51 14.85 -10.91
N LYS A 237 -25.96 13.99 -10.03
CA LYS A 237 -25.66 14.35 -8.64
C LYS A 237 -24.64 15.49 -8.55
N LEU A 238 -23.62 15.49 -9.42
CA LEU A 238 -22.61 16.54 -9.47
C LEU A 238 -23.21 17.88 -9.94
N LEU A 239 -24.05 17.85 -10.99
CA LEU A 239 -24.75 19.04 -11.49
C LEU A 239 -25.73 19.61 -10.46
N ALA A 240 -26.47 18.76 -9.77
CA ALA A 240 -27.41 19.17 -8.71
C ALA A 240 -26.68 19.79 -7.50
N LYS A 241 -25.51 19.25 -7.12
CA LYS A 241 -24.68 19.80 -6.04
C LYS A 241 -24.18 21.21 -6.39
N ASN A 242 -23.72 21.42 -7.62
CA ASN A 242 -23.23 22.74 -8.06
C ASN A 242 -24.35 23.79 -8.07
N LYS A 243 -25.57 23.41 -8.46
CA LYS A 243 -26.74 24.30 -8.44
C LYS A 243 -27.19 24.68 -7.03
N LYS A 244 -26.98 23.80 -6.04
CA LYS A 244 -27.27 24.08 -4.64
C LYS A 244 -26.25 25.06 -4.04
N ILE A 245 -24.96 24.87 -4.32
CA ILE A 245 -23.87 25.75 -3.85
C ILE A 245 -24.04 27.19 -4.40
N GLN A 246 -24.37 27.35 -5.68
CA GLN A 246 -24.63 28.69 -6.27
C GLN A 246 -25.87 29.38 -5.68
N LYS A 247 -26.85 28.61 -5.20
CA LYS A 247 -28.08 29.16 -4.62
C LYS A 247 -27.90 29.57 -3.16
N GLU A 248 -27.03 28.88 -2.42
CA GLU A 248 -26.62 29.26 -1.06
C GLU A 248 -25.72 30.50 -1.07
N SER A 249 -24.75 30.60 -1.99
CA SER A 249 -23.90 31.81 -2.10
C SER A 249 -24.70 33.07 -2.48
N ASN A 250 -25.61 32.97 -3.45
CA ASN A 250 -26.42 34.11 -3.88
C ASN A 250 -27.44 34.58 -2.82
N ASN A 251 -27.80 33.71 -1.88
CA ASN A 251 -28.68 34.08 -0.77
C ASN A 251 -27.89 34.74 0.37
N GLU A 252 -26.67 34.29 0.66
CA GLU A 252 -25.78 34.93 1.64
C GLU A 252 -25.36 36.35 1.19
N ASP A 253 -25.11 36.55 -0.11
CA ASP A 253 -24.81 37.88 -0.66
C ASP A 253 -26.03 38.83 -0.61
N ALA A 254 -27.25 38.29 -0.67
CA ALA A 254 -28.49 39.07 -0.56
C ALA A 254 -28.80 39.46 0.90
N GLU A 255 -28.58 38.57 1.88
CA GLU A 255 -28.78 38.88 3.31
C GLU A 255 -27.73 39.87 3.85
N ASN A 256 -26.50 39.87 3.31
CA ASN A 256 -25.47 40.85 3.68
C ASN A 256 -25.71 42.24 3.07
N SER A 257 -26.40 42.35 1.93
CA SER A 257 -26.71 43.65 1.33
C SER A 257 -27.92 44.33 1.97
N ASP A 258 -28.94 43.58 2.36
CA ASP A 258 -30.10 44.12 3.10
C ASP A 258 -29.75 44.56 4.54
N SER A 259 -28.73 43.95 5.17
CA SER A 259 -28.30 44.33 6.53
C SER A 259 -27.39 45.56 6.58
N GLU A 260 -26.66 45.87 5.51
CA GLU A 260 -25.88 47.12 5.39
C GLU A 260 -26.79 48.34 5.10
N GLU A 261 -27.94 48.16 4.45
CA GLU A 261 -28.90 49.25 4.21
C GLU A 261 -29.79 49.60 5.42
N GLU A 262 -29.93 48.71 6.41
CA GLU A 262 -30.68 48.99 7.65
C GLU A 262 -29.85 49.66 8.77
N GLU A 263 -28.52 49.76 8.63
CA GLU A 263 -27.62 50.39 9.62
C GLU A 263 -27.20 51.85 9.30
N GLU A 264 -27.62 52.45 8.17
CA GLU A 264 -27.46 53.88 7.83
C GLU A 264 -28.67 54.75 8.19
#